data_AF-A0A846BUQ1-F1
#
_entry.id   AF-A0A846BUQ1-F1
#
_cell.length_a   1.000
_cell.length_b   1.000
_cell.length_c   1.000
_cell.angle_alpha   90.00
_cell.angle_beta   90.00
_cell.angle_gamma   90.00
#
_symmetry.space_group_name_H-M   'P 1'
#
loop_
_entity.id
_entity.type
_entity.pdbx_description
1 polymer ?
#
loop_
_entity_poly.entity_id
_entity_poly.type
_entity_poly.pdbx_seq_one_letter_code
_entity_poly.pdbx_strand_id
1 'polypeptide(L)'
;MKRFVSLLLSVFTAVFLVAAPALADTGLEYSGNGFGVTTTDTVDAGVVWNNGKAYFFNGTQYDRYDIKKDRVDPGYPASIINNWHGWPENFMDIDAGVVWDNGKAYFFKGSEYIRYDIKNDRVDPGYPASIINNWHGWPENFMDIDAGVVWDNGKAYFFKGS
;
A
#
# COMPACT_ATOMS: atom_id res chain seq x y z
N MET A 1 27.03 -4.20 -3.21
CA MET A 1 26.20 -4.25 -4.44
C MET A 1 25.16 -5.39 -4.44
N LYS A 2 25.50 -6.63 -4.02
CA LYS A 2 24.53 -7.76 -4.00
C LYS A 2 23.37 -7.64 -2.99
N ARG A 3 23.51 -6.87 -1.90
CA ARG A 3 22.47 -6.71 -0.86
C ARG A 3 21.39 -5.67 -1.18
N PHE A 4 21.63 -4.77 -2.14
CA PHE A 4 20.67 -3.74 -2.54
C PHE A 4 19.62 -4.30 -3.51
N VAL A 5 20.02 -5.24 -4.37
CA VAL A 5 19.12 -5.98 -5.28
C VAL A 5 18.24 -6.98 -4.52
N SER A 6 18.74 -7.57 -3.43
CA SER A 6 17.97 -8.51 -2.59
C SER A 6 16.86 -7.85 -1.77
N LEU A 7 17.04 -6.59 -1.34
CA LEU A 7 16.05 -5.86 -0.54
C LEU A 7 14.94 -5.28 -1.43
N LEU A 8 15.30 -4.80 -2.62
CA LEU A 8 14.34 -4.48 -3.67
C LEU A 8 13.53 -5.70 -4.07
N LEU A 9 14.16 -6.88 -4.20
CA LEU A 9 13.44 -8.12 -4.49
C LEU A 9 12.52 -8.55 -3.33
N SER A 10 12.89 -8.37 -2.06
CA SER A 10 12.06 -8.82 -0.92
C SER A 10 10.82 -7.94 -0.68
N VAL A 11 10.95 -6.62 -0.88
CA VAL A 11 9.79 -5.71 -0.85
C VAL A 11 8.97 -5.85 -2.14
N PHE A 12 9.63 -6.12 -3.29
CA PHE A 12 8.93 -6.55 -4.50
C PHE A 12 8.12 -7.81 -4.23
N THR A 13 8.68 -8.86 -3.64
CA THR A 13 7.94 -10.10 -3.41
C THR A 13 6.76 -9.84 -2.50
N ALA A 14 6.88 -9.03 -1.44
CA ALA A 14 5.76 -8.72 -0.55
C ALA A 14 4.63 -7.95 -1.25
N VAL A 15 4.95 -6.97 -2.11
CA VAL A 15 3.94 -6.20 -2.87
C VAL A 15 3.40 -7.00 -4.07
N PHE A 16 4.23 -7.84 -4.69
CA PHE A 16 3.86 -8.68 -5.84
C PHE A 16 3.10 -9.95 -5.44
N LEU A 17 3.24 -10.42 -4.19
CA LEU A 17 2.44 -11.54 -3.67
C LEU A 17 0.97 -11.14 -3.49
N VAL A 18 0.69 -9.85 -3.23
CA VAL A 18 -0.69 -9.33 -3.10
C VAL A 18 -1.39 -9.25 -4.47
N ALA A 19 -0.63 -9.06 -5.56
CA ALA A 19 -1.19 -8.84 -6.91
C ALA A 19 -1.19 -10.07 -7.85
N ALA A 20 -0.71 -11.24 -7.42
CA ALA A 20 -0.64 -12.43 -8.27
C ALA A 20 -0.96 -13.73 -7.52
N PRO A 21 -2.18 -14.30 -7.65
CA PRO A 21 -2.49 -15.62 -7.08
C PRO A 21 -1.76 -16.79 -7.77
N ALA A 22 -0.91 -16.55 -8.78
CA ALA A 22 -0.32 -17.59 -9.62
C ALA A 22 1.06 -18.13 -9.17
N LEU A 23 1.62 -17.67 -8.05
CA LEU A 23 2.93 -18.17 -7.56
C LEU A 23 2.83 -19.18 -6.39
N ALA A 24 1.63 -19.46 -5.90
CA ALA A 24 1.38 -20.42 -4.83
C ALA A 24 1.72 -21.90 -5.20
N ASP A 25 1.96 -22.21 -6.48
CA ASP A 25 2.18 -23.59 -6.95
C ASP A 25 3.66 -24.02 -7.03
N THR A 26 4.60 -23.20 -6.54
CA THR A 26 6.04 -23.56 -6.61
C THR A 26 6.54 -24.38 -5.42
N GLY A 27 5.71 -24.67 -4.42
CA GLY A 27 6.06 -25.56 -3.31
C GLY A 27 7.28 -25.12 -2.47
N LEU A 28 7.71 -23.86 -2.60
CA LEU A 28 8.77 -23.28 -1.77
C LEU A 28 8.12 -22.56 -0.57
N GLU A 29 7.86 -23.31 0.50
CA GLU A 29 7.56 -22.73 1.79
C GLU A 29 8.76 -21.89 2.26
N TYR A 30 8.58 -20.57 2.31
CA TYR A 30 9.55 -19.68 2.95
C TYR A 30 9.42 -19.81 4.47
N SER A 31 10.21 -20.69 5.09
CA SER A 31 10.26 -20.90 6.55
C SER A 31 11.08 -19.82 7.28
N GLY A 32 10.82 -18.55 6.98
CA GLY A 32 11.42 -17.40 7.63
C GLY A 32 10.38 -16.58 8.39
N ASN A 33 10.24 -16.83 9.69
CA ASN A 33 9.36 -16.12 10.62
C ASN A 33 9.78 -14.65 10.85
N GLY A 34 9.71 -13.80 9.81
CA GLY A 34 9.93 -12.34 9.90
C GLY A 34 8.66 -11.50 9.76
N PHE A 35 7.60 -12.09 9.22
CA PHE A 35 6.28 -11.49 9.07
C PHE A 35 5.32 -12.46 9.74
N GLY A 36 4.82 -12.13 10.94
CA GLY A 36 3.84 -12.96 11.66
C GLY A 36 2.48 -13.00 10.98
N VAL A 37 2.43 -12.93 9.65
CA VAL A 37 1.22 -13.08 8.84
C VAL A 37 0.91 -14.56 8.81
N THR A 38 -0.04 -14.94 9.66
CA THR A 38 -0.67 -16.24 9.53
C THR A 38 -1.48 -16.25 8.25
N THR A 39 -1.68 -17.42 7.63
CA THR A 39 -2.29 -17.61 6.30
C THR A 39 -3.77 -17.21 6.20
N THR A 40 -4.27 -16.39 7.14
CA THR A 40 -5.59 -15.80 7.23
C THR A 40 -5.58 -14.27 7.31
N ASP A 41 -4.42 -13.62 7.48
CA ASP A 41 -4.31 -12.16 7.57
C ASP A 41 -3.99 -11.60 6.17
N THR A 42 -5.00 -11.17 5.43
CA THR A 42 -4.81 -10.58 4.10
C THR A 42 -4.28 -9.16 4.22
N VAL A 43 -3.28 -8.78 3.43
CA VAL A 43 -2.88 -7.38 3.29
C VAL A 43 -3.72 -6.78 2.18
N ASP A 44 -4.46 -5.72 2.49
CA ASP A 44 -5.33 -5.05 1.51
C ASP A 44 -4.52 -4.03 0.69
N ALA A 45 -3.58 -3.33 1.33
CA ALA A 45 -2.71 -2.38 0.64
C ALA A 45 -1.33 -2.26 1.31
N GLY A 46 -0.31 -1.86 0.54
CA GLY A 46 1.03 -1.61 1.04
C GLY A 46 1.66 -0.36 0.43
N VAL A 47 2.30 0.47 1.24
CA VAL A 47 3.06 1.64 0.77
C VAL A 47 4.44 1.73 1.41
N VAL A 48 5.45 2.11 0.63
CA VAL A 48 6.77 2.49 1.15
C VAL A 48 6.80 3.99 1.36
N TRP A 49 7.05 4.41 2.59
CA TRP A 49 7.03 5.81 2.99
C TRP A 49 8.42 6.45 2.93
N ASN A 50 8.47 7.78 2.89
CA ASN A 50 9.72 8.54 2.77
C ASN A 50 10.56 8.62 4.07
N ASN A 51 10.23 7.81 5.08
CA ASN A 51 10.92 7.75 6.38
C ASN A 51 11.64 6.39 6.61
N GLY A 52 11.79 5.57 5.57
CA GLY A 52 12.40 4.25 5.67
C GLY A 52 11.51 3.18 6.31
N LYS A 53 10.19 3.43 6.34
CA LYS A 53 9.19 2.47 6.80
C LYS A 53 8.31 2.01 5.63
N ALA A 54 7.78 0.80 5.74
CA ALA A 54 6.65 0.36 4.93
C ALA A 54 5.42 0.26 5.82
N TYR A 55 4.25 0.55 5.26
CA TYR A 55 2.97 0.49 5.96
C TYR A 55 2.09 -0.51 5.22
N PHE A 56 1.58 -1.50 5.95
CA PHE A 56 0.73 -2.57 5.43
C PHE A 56 -0.64 -2.44 6.07
N PHE A 57 -1.69 -2.27 5.27
CA PHE A 57 -3.05 -2.03 5.72
C PHE A 57 -3.88 -3.31 5.64
N ASN A 58 -4.73 -3.53 6.65
CA ASN A 58 -5.72 -4.60 6.71
C ASN A 58 -6.95 -4.05 7.44
N GLY A 59 -8.07 -4.00 6.73
CA GLY A 59 -9.31 -3.41 7.20
C GLY A 59 -9.08 -2.00 7.74
N THR A 60 -9.40 -1.80 9.02
CA THR A 60 -9.32 -0.49 9.69
C THR A 60 -7.98 -0.25 10.42
N GLN A 61 -7.01 -1.14 10.23
CA GLN A 61 -5.73 -1.13 10.90
C GLN A 61 -4.56 -1.20 9.93
N TYR A 62 -3.37 -0.93 10.43
CA TYR A 62 -2.14 -1.07 9.67
C TYR A 62 -0.97 -1.49 10.55
N ASP A 63 0.00 -2.17 9.97
CA ASP A 63 1.32 -2.42 10.53
C ASP A 63 2.35 -1.43 9.97
N ARG A 64 3.30 -1.01 10.82
CA ARG A 64 4.47 -0.22 10.38
C ARG A 64 5.73 -1.06 10.46
N TYR A 65 6.29 -1.38 9.30
CA TYR A 65 7.51 -2.16 9.16
C TYR A 65 8.75 -1.27 9.06
N ASP A 66 9.75 -1.54 9.90
CA ASP A 66 11.06 -0.93 9.81
C ASP A 66 11.94 -1.69 8.81
N ILE A 67 12.11 -1.13 7.61
CA ILE A 67 12.86 -1.76 6.51
C ILE A 67 14.32 -2.01 6.91
N LYS A 68 14.91 -1.11 7.71
CA LYS A 68 16.31 -1.23 8.12
C LYS A 68 16.52 -2.30 9.19
N LYS A 69 15.58 -2.43 10.13
CA LYS A 69 15.61 -3.42 11.20
C LYS A 69 14.98 -4.75 10.82
N ASP A 70 14.32 -4.81 9.68
CA ASP A 70 13.67 -5.98 9.14
C ASP A 70 12.65 -6.58 10.12
N ARG A 71 11.76 -5.72 10.65
CA ARG A 71 10.69 -6.13 11.57
C ARG A 71 9.57 -5.09 11.66
N VAL A 72 8.38 -5.53 12.04
CA VAL A 72 7.29 -4.64 12.48
C VAL A 72 7.73 -3.88 13.74
N ASP A 73 7.45 -2.57 13.79
CA ASP A 73 7.69 -1.76 14.97
C ASP A 73 6.78 -2.22 16.14
N PRO A 74 7.23 -2.17 17.40
CA PRO A 74 6.35 -2.46 18.54
C PRO A 74 5.13 -1.52 18.59
N GLY A 75 3.98 -2.05 19.01
CA GLY A 75 2.73 -1.28 19.15
C GLY A 75 1.81 -1.32 17.92
N TYR A 76 2.09 -2.21 16.96
CA TYR A 76 1.31 -2.45 15.77
C TYR A 76 0.66 -3.86 15.82
N PRO A 77 -0.51 -4.08 15.17
CA PRO A 77 -1.20 -3.14 14.29
C PRO A 77 -1.85 -1.96 15.05
N ALA A 78 -1.98 -0.83 14.37
CA ALA A 78 -2.57 0.40 14.92
C ALA A 78 -3.78 0.83 14.09
N SER A 79 -4.72 1.54 14.72
CA SER A 79 -5.93 2.05 14.06
C SER A 79 -5.58 3.14 13.04
N ILE A 80 -6.18 3.07 11.85
CA ILE A 80 -6.00 4.08 10.80
C ILE A 80 -6.57 5.43 11.26
N ILE A 81 -7.85 5.46 11.66
CA ILE A 81 -8.54 6.73 11.99
C ILE A 81 -7.91 7.49 13.15
N ASN A 82 -7.28 6.79 14.09
CA ASN A 82 -6.63 7.41 15.25
C ASN A 82 -5.22 7.94 14.96
N ASN A 83 -4.57 7.49 13.87
CA ASN A 83 -3.16 7.78 13.61
C ASN A 83 -2.90 8.48 12.28
N TRP A 84 -3.84 8.45 11.34
CA TRP A 84 -3.76 9.14 10.05
C TRP A 84 -4.74 10.32 10.07
N HIS A 85 -4.22 11.54 10.17
CA HIS A 85 -5.09 12.69 10.46
C HIS A 85 -5.99 13.04 9.28
N GLY A 86 -7.25 13.37 9.58
CA GLY A 86 -8.24 13.74 8.56
C GLY A 86 -8.76 12.57 7.73
N TRP A 87 -8.45 11.33 8.12
CA TRP A 87 -8.98 10.14 7.45
C TRP A 87 -10.51 10.07 7.56
N PRO A 88 -11.26 9.96 6.45
CA PRO A 88 -12.72 9.93 6.49
C PRO A 88 -13.27 8.64 7.13
N GLU A 89 -14.28 8.75 7.99
CA GLU A 89 -14.96 7.61 8.64
C GLU A 89 -15.62 6.65 7.64
N ASN A 90 -16.02 7.10 6.46
CA ASN A 90 -16.59 6.25 5.42
C ASN A 90 -15.54 5.58 4.52
N PHE A 91 -14.24 5.80 4.78
CA PHE A 91 -13.12 5.33 3.96
C PHE A 91 -12.12 4.50 4.79
N MET A 92 -12.59 3.77 5.81
CA MET A 92 -11.71 3.19 6.85
C MET A 92 -10.82 2.02 6.39
N ASP A 93 -11.12 1.40 5.26
CA ASP A 93 -10.38 0.33 4.57
C ASP A 93 -10.03 0.79 3.15
N ILE A 94 -8.97 0.22 2.57
CA ILE A 94 -8.42 0.64 1.28
C ILE A 94 -7.98 -0.55 0.44
N ASP A 95 -8.13 -0.44 -0.87
CA ASP A 95 -7.76 -1.48 -1.83
C ASP A 95 -6.32 -1.29 -2.35
N ALA A 96 -5.83 -0.06 -2.35
CA ALA A 96 -4.48 0.25 -2.81
C ALA A 96 -3.94 1.56 -2.24
N GLY A 97 -2.61 1.70 -2.27
CA GLY A 97 -1.94 2.95 -1.93
C GLY A 97 -0.73 3.20 -2.81
N VAL A 98 -0.45 4.46 -3.12
CA VAL A 98 0.78 4.89 -3.80
C VAL A 98 1.35 6.12 -3.12
N VAL A 99 2.68 6.14 -2.93
CA VAL A 99 3.41 7.33 -2.48
C VAL A 99 4.04 7.97 -3.70
N TRP A 100 3.56 9.16 -4.06
CA TRP A 100 3.97 9.86 -5.27
C TRP A 100 5.13 10.80 -5.00
N ASP A 101 5.92 11.10 -6.04
CA ASP A 101 7.11 11.96 -5.96
C ASP A 101 6.79 13.46 -5.71
N ASN A 102 5.51 13.83 -5.69
CA ASN A 102 5.02 15.18 -5.41
C ASN A 102 4.80 15.46 -3.91
N GLY A 103 5.21 14.54 -3.03
CA GLY A 103 5.03 14.66 -1.58
C GLY A 103 3.62 14.33 -1.10
N LYS A 104 2.80 13.67 -1.92
CA LYS A 104 1.47 13.17 -1.57
C LYS A 104 1.45 11.65 -1.61
N ALA A 105 0.64 11.05 -0.74
CA ALA A 105 0.21 9.67 -0.88
C ALA A 105 -1.25 9.65 -1.34
N TYR A 106 -1.60 8.67 -2.16
CA TYR A 106 -2.96 8.46 -2.66
C TYR A 106 -3.40 7.08 -2.23
N PHE A 107 -4.55 7.00 -1.56
CA PHE A 107 -5.14 5.74 -1.13
C PHE A 107 -6.49 5.58 -1.80
N PHE A 108 -6.76 4.39 -2.31
CA PHE A 108 -7.89 4.11 -3.19
C PHE A 108 -8.84 3.12 -2.53
N LYS A 109 -10.13 3.30 -2.79
CA LYS A 109 -11.19 2.39 -2.38
C LYS A 109 -12.32 2.46 -3.39
N GLY A 110 -12.63 1.35 -4.04
CA GLY A 110 -13.58 1.31 -5.14
C GLY A 110 -13.29 2.39 -6.18
N SER A 111 -14.30 3.20 -6.49
CA SER A 111 -14.20 4.28 -7.48
C SER A 111 -13.70 5.63 -6.94
N GLU A 112 -13.22 5.66 -5.70
CA GLU A 112 -12.79 6.87 -5.01
C GLU A 112 -11.36 6.76 -4.49
N TYR A 113 -10.76 7.92 -4.19
CA TYR A 113 -9.46 8.00 -3.55
C TYR A 113 -9.41 9.16 -2.56
N ILE A 114 -8.50 9.07 -1.60
CA ILE A 114 -8.09 10.18 -0.75
C ILE A 114 -6.65 10.59 -1.08
N ARG A 115 -6.30 11.86 -0.88
CA ARG A 115 -4.95 12.37 -1.02
C ARG A 115 -4.42 12.82 0.33
N TYR A 116 -3.37 12.16 0.81
CA TYR A 116 -2.67 12.48 2.05
C TYR A 116 -1.48 13.39 1.78
N ASP A 117 -1.41 14.52 2.48
CA ASP A 117 -0.25 15.39 2.51
C ASP A 117 0.78 14.85 3.50
N ILE A 118 1.89 14.36 2.97
CA ILE A 118 2.94 13.75 3.78
C ILE A 118 3.64 14.79 4.68
N LYS A 119 3.76 16.03 4.20
CA LYS A 119 4.44 17.10 4.94
C LYS A 119 3.58 17.62 6.08
N ASN A 120 2.28 17.82 5.82
CA ASN A 120 1.33 18.32 6.81
C ASN A 120 0.70 17.20 7.67
N ASP A 121 1.05 15.96 7.37
CA ASP A 121 0.58 14.75 8.05
C ASP A 121 -0.93 14.70 8.19
N ARG A 122 -1.65 14.87 7.07
CA ARG A 122 -3.12 14.83 7.04
C ARG A 122 -3.69 14.60 5.64
N VAL A 123 -4.90 14.09 5.56
CA VAL A 123 -5.71 14.12 4.33
C VAL A 123 -6.01 15.58 3.93
N ASP A 124 -5.84 15.87 2.64
CA ASP A 124 -6.20 17.17 2.06
C ASP A 124 -7.73 17.38 2.16
N PRO A 125 -8.24 18.62 2.32
CA PRO A 125 -9.67 18.89 2.27
C PRO A 125 -10.29 18.52 0.91
N GLY A 126 -11.56 18.10 0.91
CA GLY A 126 -12.32 17.78 -0.30
C GLY A 126 -12.21 16.33 -0.78
N TYR A 127 -11.64 15.45 0.05
CA TYR A 127 -11.55 14.01 -0.18
C TYR A 127 -12.51 13.24 0.76
N PRO A 128 -13.00 12.03 0.37
CA PRO A 128 -12.66 11.28 -0.84
C PRO A 128 -13.19 11.93 -2.12
N ALA A 129 -12.53 11.65 -3.25
CA ALA A 129 -12.89 12.17 -4.55
C ALA A 129 -12.94 11.04 -5.59
N SER A 130 -13.80 11.20 -6.60
CA SER A 130 -13.95 10.22 -7.68
C SER A 130 -12.67 10.09 -8.52
N ILE A 131 -12.27 8.86 -8.81
CA ILE A 131 -11.11 8.56 -9.64
C ILE A 131 -11.35 9.03 -11.07
N ILE A 132 -12.42 8.57 -11.73
CA ILE A 132 -12.70 8.84 -13.16
C ILE A 132 -12.80 10.35 -13.47
N ASN A 133 -13.26 11.15 -12.51
CA ASN A 133 -13.41 12.61 -12.70
C ASN A 133 -12.11 13.39 -12.49
N ASN A 134 -11.10 12.81 -11.83
CA ASN A 134 -9.90 13.53 -11.40
C ASN A 134 -8.58 12.93 -11.93
N TRP A 135 -8.60 11.69 -12.42
CA TRP A 135 -7.44 11.01 -12.99
C TRP A 135 -7.58 10.95 -14.51
N HIS A 136 -6.96 11.90 -15.20
CA HIS A 136 -7.01 11.95 -16.67
C HIS A 136 -6.36 10.71 -17.29
N GLY A 137 -7.06 10.07 -18.21
CA GLY A 137 -6.60 8.85 -18.88
C GLY A 137 -6.84 7.57 -18.08
N TRP A 138 -7.64 7.63 -17.00
CA TRP A 138 -8.08 6.43 -16.29
C TRP A 138 -8.91 5.53 -17.20
N PRO A 139 -8.64 4.21 -17.25
CA PRO A 139 -9.43 3.29 -18.07
C PRO A 139 -10.88 3.22 -17.56
N GLU A 140 -11.87 3.41 -18.43
CA GLU A 140 -13.30 3.38 -18.04
C GLU A 140 -13.73 2.02 -17.45
N ASN A 141 -13.01 0.95 -17.78
CA ASN A 141 -13.27 -0.39 -17.27
C ASN A 141 -12.59 -0.70 -15.92
N PHE A 142 -11.79 0.23 -15.38
CA PHE A 142 -11.17 0.11 -14.06
C PHE A 142 -12.02 0.90 -13.06
N MET A 143 -13.06 0.26 -12.51
CA MET A 143 -13.94 0.90 -11.53
C MET A 143 -13.31 0.95 -10.13
N ASP A 144 -12.32 0.10 -9.89
CA ASP A 144 -11.54 -0.10 -8.69
C ASP A 144 -10.14 -0.62 -9.08
N ILE A 145 -9.24 -0.77 -8.11
CA ILE A 145 -7.89 -1.32 -8.29
C ILE A 145 -7.52 -2.19 -7.09
N ASP A 146 -6.72 -3.22 -7.33
CA ASP A 146 -6.27 -4.14 -6.28
C ASP A 146 -4.86 -3.81 -5.78
N ALA A 147 -4.08 -3.04 -6.55
CA ALA A 147 -2.76 -2.56 -6.14
C ALA A 147 -2.29 -1.37 -6.97
N GLY A 148 -1.35 -0.61 -6.41
CA GLY A 148 -0.64 0.46 -7.10
C GLY A 148 0.82 0.53 -6.68
N VAL A 149 1.71 0.92 -7.60
CA VAL A 149 3.12 1.18 -7.30
C VAL A 149 3.65 2.35 -8.13
N VAL A 150 4.44 3.24 -7.52
CA VAL A 150 5.19 4.28 -8.24
C VAL A 150 6.58 3.76 -8.55
N TRP A 151 7.01 3.92 -9.80
CA TRP A 151 8.31 3.49 -10.29
C TRP A 151 9.27 4.66 -10.51
N ASP A 152 10.57 4.35 -10.62
CA ASP A 152 11.65 5.35 -10.76
C ASP A 152 11.59 6.17 -12.07
N ASN A 153 10.75 5.77 -13.01
CA ASN A 153 10.50 6.49 -14.27
C ASN A 153 9.42 7.57 -14.14
N GLY A 154 8.97 7.88 -12.92
CA GLY A 154 7.95 8.88 -12.64
C GLY A 154 6.52 8.45 -13.01
N LYS A 155 6.30 7.15 -13.22
CA LYS A 155 4.98 6.59 -13.52
C LYS A 155 4.46 5.77 -12.35
N ALA A 156 3.14 5.75 -12.19
CA ALA A 156 2.49 4.71 -11.42
C ALA A 156 1.91 3.62 -12.33
N TYR A 157 1.93 2.42 -11.78
CA TYR A 157 1.33 1.22 -12.34
C TYR A 157 0.20 0.80 -11.40
N PHE A 158 -0.97 0.58 -11.97
CA PHE A 158 -2.17 0.12 -11.26
C PHE A 158 -2.53 -1.27 -11.75
N PHE A 159 -2.95 -2.12 -10.83
CA PHE A 159 -3.27 -3.52 -11.10
C PHE A 159 -4.72 -3.78 -10.73
N LYS A 160 -5.38 -4.56 -11.58
CA LYS A 160 -6.69 -5.14 -11.31
C LYS A 160 -6.62 -6.60 -11.75
N GLY A 161 -6.93 -7.51 -10.85
CA GLY A 161 -7.09 -8.94 -11.09
C GLY A 161 -8.24 -9.21 -12.06
N SER A 162 -8.14 -10.36 -12.71
CA SER A 162 -9.13 -10.89 -13.67
C SER A 162 -10.29 -11.60 -12.99
#